data_AF-A0AAX0QVA4-F1
#
_entry.id   AF-A0AAX0QVA4-F1
#
_cell.length_a   1.000
_cell.length_b   1.000
_cell.length_c   1.000
_cell.angle_alpha   90.00
_cell.angle_beta   90.00
_cell.angle_gamma   90.00
#
_symmetry.space_group_name_H-M   'P 1'
#
loop_
_entity.id
_entity.type
_entity.pdbx_description
1 polymer ?
#
loop_
_entity_poly.entity_id
_entity_poly.type
_entity_poly.pdbx_seq_one_letter_code
_entity_poly.pdbx_strand_id
1 'polypeptide(L)'
;MSFLLQFAEHPSLSMRHCLQRSKCQVCAHMLKLHDLIPILSYCALKGRCRYCRQCIPISLFIGEVLGGCIMIYPLLFPVYIPLETFYVMALLLLTIAIVDIRTQLILHRLLCLICILLVVLHPSFYLDMPHLLLWVTTFLIGCIQQSYIGMGDIKLFLIVIFFFPVPFLLFFLELIFPIGCILLPISFMFNWIQQRRVPLAPAIFIAFVTVSTIYPQLISFYGGFL
;
A
#
# COMPACT_ATOMS: atom_id res chain seq x y z
N MET A 1 2.47 -14.31 10.70
CA MET A 1 2.58 -13.46 9.50
C MET A 1 1.17 -13.33 8.94
N SER A 2 0.69 -12.11 8.67
CA SER A 2 -0.55 -11.91 7.92
C SER A 2 -0.36 -12.47 6.50
N PHE A 3 -1.43 -12.94 5.87
CA PHE A 3 -1.36 -13.58 4.56
C PHE A 3 -0.68 -12.69 3.50
N LEU A 4 -0.99 -11.38 3.50
CA LEU A 4 -0.43 -10.42 2.54
C LEU A 4 1.07 -10.18 2.74
N LEU A 5 1.55 -10.13 3.99
CA LEU A 5 2.99 -9.99 4.26
C LEU A 5 3.74 -11.29 3.97
N GLN A 6 3.12 -12.44 4.19
CA GLN A 6 3.69 -13.73 3.78
C GLN A 6 3.78 -13.86 2.25
N PHE A 7 2.78 -13.34 1.53
CA PHE A 7 2.79 -13.27 0.06
C PHE A 7 3.90 -12.36 -0.46
N ALA A 8 4.23 -11.28 0.27
CA ALA A 8 5.36 -10.41 -0.06
C ALA A 8 6.72 -11.09 0.22
N GLU A 9 6.91 -11.73 1.38
CA GLU A 9 8.24 -12.22 1.81
C GLU A 9 8.73 -13.49 1.09
N HIS A 10 7.85 -14.34 0.55
CA HIS A 10 8.30 -15.64 -0.01
C HIS A 10 8.82 -15.55 -1.45
N PRO A 11 10.03 -16.09 -1.75
CA PRO A 11 10.65 -15.99 -3.08
C PRO A 11 9.99 -16.87 -4.15
N SER A 12 9.38 -18.00 -3.80
CA SER A 12 8.68 -18.90 -4.73
C SER A 12 7.23 -19.14 -4.31
N LEU A 13 6.28 -18.71 -5.15
CA LEU A 13 4.85 -18.94 -4.93
C LEU A 13 4.46 -20.27 -5.58
N SER A 14 4.05 -21.23 -4.76
CA SER A 14 3.34 -22.43 -5.23
C SER A 14 1.88 -22.36 -4.76
N MET A 15 0.94 -22.95 -5.50
CA MET A 15 -0.50 -22.97 -5.17
C MET A 15 -0.82 -23.46 -3.75
N ARG A 16 0.08 -24.23 -3.13
CA ARG A 16 -0.05 -24.70 -1.74
C ARG A 16 0.09 -23.57 -0.70
N HIS A 17 0.74 -22.46 -1.04
CA HIS A 17 0.95 -21.33 -0.12
C HIS A 17 -0.26 -20.42 -0.02
N CYS A 18 -1.07 -20.29 -1.09
CA CYS A 18 -2.30 -19.48 -1.06
C CYS A 18 -3.37 -20.06 -0.11
N LEU A 19 -3.29 -21.35 0.21
CA LEU A 19 -4.21 -22.06 1.10
C LEU A 19 -3.65 -22.30 2.51
N GLN A 20 -2.42 -21.86 2.80
CA GLN A 20 -1.79 -22.09 4.09
C GLN A 20 -2.27 -21.09 5.15
N ARG A 21 -2.69 -21.62 6.30
CA ARG A 21 -3.00 -20.83 7.50
C ARG A 21 -1.75 -20.14 8.04
N SER A 22 -1.95 -19.02 8.72
CA SER A 22 -0.91 -18.26 9.41
C SER A 22 -0.09 -19.16 10.34
N LYS A 23 1.24 -19.21 10.15
CA LYS A 23 2.18 -19.96 11.01
C LYS A 23 3.17 -19.02 11.68
N CYS A 24 3.69 -19.43 12.82
CA CYS A 24 4.86 -18.79 13.42
C CYS A 24 6.12 -19.11 12.59
N GLN A 25 6.96 -18.11 12.30
CA GLN A 25 8.19 -18.31 11.53
C GLN A 25 9.27 -19.11 12.28
N VAL A 26 9.21 -19.18 13.61
CA VAL A 26 10.24 -19.87 14.42
C VAL A 26 9.81 -21.29 14.79
N CYS A 27 8.59 -21.47 15.29
CA CYS A 27 8.15 -22.81 15.72
C CYS A 27 7.30 -23.55 14.69
N ALA A 28 7.00 -22.93 13.54
CA ALA A 28 6.15 -23.46 12.47
C ALA A 28 4.74 -23.92 12.92
N HIS A 29 4.35 -23.63 14.16
CA HIS A 29 3.07 -24.03 14.71
C HIS A 29 1.94 -23.28 14.01
N MET A 30 0.89 -24.00 13.64
CA MET A 30 -0.33 -23.43 13.07
C MET A 30 -1.08 -22.65 14.15
N LEU A 31 -1.35 -21.37 13.90
CA LEU A 31 -2.09 -20.52 14.82
C LEU A 31 -3.56 -20.98 14.85
N LYS A 32 -4.14 -21.08 16.06
CA LYS A 32 -5.56 -21.46 16.24
C LYS A 32 -6.47 -20.28 15.85
N LEU A 33 -7.76 -20.55 15.62
CA LEU A 33 -8.75 -19.53 15.19
C LEU A 33 -8.79 -18.29 16.10
N HIS A 34 -8.59 -18.45 17.42
CA HIS A 34 -8.53 -17.32 18.35
C HIS A 34 -7.23 -16.52 18.28
N ASP A 35 -6.15 -17.10 17.74
CA ASP A 35 -4.89 -16.39 17.47
C ASP A 35 -4.94 -15.64 16.11
N LEU A 36 -5.97 -15.89 15.29
CA LEU A 36 -6.18 -15.21 14.00
C LEU A 36 -6.74 -13.79 14.13
N ILE A 37 -7.19 -13.36 15.32
CA ILE A 37 -7.47 -11.94 15.60
C ILE A 37 -6.18 -11.36 16.18
N PRO A 38 -5.29 -10.85 15.33
CA PRO A 38 -3.89 -10.80 15.67
C PRO A 38 -3.56 -9.58 16.56
N ILE A 39 -4.43 -8.56 16.56
CA ILE A 39 -4.40 -7.45 17.51
C ILE A 39 -4.67 -7.93 18.95
N LEU A 40 -5.75 -8.70 19.15
CA LEU A 40 -6.12 -9.21 20.48
C LEU A 40 -5.11 -10.24 20.98
N SER A 41 -4.63 -11.13 20.10
CA SER A 41 -3.64 -12.14 20.48
C SER A 41 -2.28 -11.51 20.77
N TYR A 42 -1.84 -10.48 20.02
CA TYR A 42 -0.60 -9.76 20.31
C TYR A 42 -0.65 -9.03 21.66
N CYS A 43 -1.74 -8.32 21.97
CA CYS A 43 -1.92 -7.66 23.26
C CYS A 43 -1.96 -8.66 24.42
N ALA A 44 -2.72 -9.76 24.28
CA ALA A 44 -2.84 -10.78 25.31
C ALA A 44 -1.51 -11.54 25.55
N LEU A 45 -0.72 -11.75 24.49
CA LEU A 45 0.55 -12.48 24.55
C LEU A 45 1.76 -11.55 24.73
N LYS A 46 1.55 -10.24 24.99
CA LYS A 46 2.59 -9.21 25.15
C LYS A 46 3.63 -9.21 24.02
N GLY A 47 3.15 -9.36 22.78
CA GLY A 47 3.99 -9.36 21.58
C GLY A 47 4.88 -10.60 21.43
N ARG A 48 4.59 -11.71 22.11
CA ARG A 48 5.35 -12.96 22.01
C ARG A 48 4.49 -14.09 21.45
N CYS A 49 5.10 -15.01 20.72
CA CYS A 49 4.38 -16.21 20.29
C CYS A 49 3.98 -17.05 21.51
N ARG A 50 2.74 -17.55 21.53
CA ARG A 50 2.21 -18.39 22.62
C ARG A 50 3.03 -19.66 22.89
N TYR A 51 3.60 -20.24 21.83
CA TYR A 51 4.27 -21.53 21.88
C TYR A 51 5.78 -21.40 22.12
N CYS A 52 6.47 -20.62 21.29
CA CYS A 52 7.93 -20.46 21.39
C CYS A 52 8.40 -19.21 22.14
N ARG A 53 7.48 -18.35 22.58
CA ARG A 53 7.77 -17.07 23.25
C ARG A 53 8.66 -16.10 22.47
N GLN A 54 8.95 -16.39 21.21
CA GLN A 54 9.69 -15.48 20.34
C GLN A 54 8.93 -14.16 20.18
N CYS A 55 9.63 -13.04 20.24
CA CYS A 55 9.06 -11.73 19.96
C CYS A 55 8.56 -11.65 18.51
N ILE A 56 7.31 -11.21 18.36
CA ILE A 56 6.67 -10.95 17.07
C ILE A 56 7.05 -9.51 16.67
N PRO A 57 7.58 -9.30 15.44
CA PRO A 57 8.02 -7.98 15.02
C PRO A 57 6.88 -6.98 15.03
N ILE A 58 7.14 -5.79 15.57
CA ILE A 58 6.12 -4.75 15.81
C ILE A 58 5.49 -4.21 14.52
N SER A 59 6.22 -4.30 13.40
CA SER A 59 5.73 -3.93 12.06
C SER A 59 4.53 -4.77 11.62
N LEU A 60 4.42 -6.02 12.07
CA LEU A 60 3.24 -6.86 11.80
C LEU A 60 2.03 -6.37 12.56
N PHE A 61 2.21 -6.06 13.85
CA PHE A 61 1.15 -5.52 14.69
C PHE A 61 0.65 -4.18 14.15
N ILE A 62 1.57 -3.29 13.75
CA ILE A 62 1.22 -2.00 13.13
C ILE A 62 0.42 -2.23 11.85
N GLY A 63 0.85 -3.15 10.97
CA GLY A 63 0.13 -3.45 9.73
C GLY A 63 -1.29 -4.00 9.97
N GLU A 64 -1.48 -4.80 11.01
CA GLU A 64 -2.79 -5.36 11.36
C GLU A 64 -3.71 -4.31 11.98
N VAL A 65 -3.18 -3.45 12.85
CA VAL A 65 -3.93 -2.31 13.40
C VAL A 65 -4.33 -1.36 12.27
N LEU A 66 -3.40 -0.97 11.39
CA LEU A 66 -3.69 -0.11 10.26
C LEU A 66 -4.68 -0.76 9.27
N GLY A 67 -4.55 -2.07 9.01
CA GLY A 67 -5.51 -2.82 8.21
C GLY A 67 -6.91 -2.82 8.82
N GLY A 68 -7.02 -3.00 10.14
CA GLY A 68 -8.27 -2.89 10.88
C GLY A 68 -8.86 -1.47 10.81
N CYS A 69 -8.02 -0.44 10.93
CA CYS A 69 -8.43 0.95 10.76
C CYS A 69 -8.97 1.21 9.35
N ILE A 70 -8.32 0.69 8.29
CA ILE A 70 -8.80 0.81 6.91
C ILE A 70 -10.20 0.22 6.75
N MET A 71 -10.51 -0.90 7.42
CA MET A 71 -11.84 -1.52 7.35
C MET A 71 -12.94 -0.62 7.93
N ILE A 72 -12.66 0.05 9.04
CA ILE A 72 -13.61 0.93 9.74
C ILE A 72 -13.65 2.33 9.11
N TYR A 73 -12.59 2.74 8.42
CA TYR A 73 -12.42 4.10 7.92
C TYR A 73 -13.59 4.64 7.07
N PRO A 74 -14.14 3.90 6.09
CA PRO A 74 -15.29 4.37 5.31
C PRO A 74 -16.59 4.54 6.12
N LEU A 75 -16.67 3.99 7.33
CA LEU A 75 -17.82 4.19 8.24
C LEU A 75 -17.75 5.54 8.95
N LEU A 76 -16.54 6.11 9.09
CA LEU A 76 -16.29 7.37 9.77
C LEU A 76 -16.15 8.55 8.80
N PHE A 77 -15.56 8.28 7.63
CA PHE A 77 -15.31 9.28 6.59
C PHE A 77 -15.89 8.81 5.26
N PRO A 78 -16.67 9.64 4.54
CA PRO A 78 -17.19 9.26 3.24
C PRO A 78 -16.05 9.08 2.23
N VAL A 79 -15.99 7.89 1.64
CA VAL A 79 -15.05 7.56 0.56
C VAL A 79 -15.79 7.65 -0.77
N TYR A 80 -15.19 8.35 -1.74
CA TYR A 80 -15.86 8.72 -2.98
C TYR A 80 -15.53 7.82 -4.18
N ILE A 81 -14.55 6.94 -4.03
CA ILE A 81 -14.30 5.84 -4.97
C ILE A 81 -15.10 4.60 -4.54
N PRO A 82 -15.39 3.64 -5.43
CA PRO A 82 -16.06 2.40 -5.06
C PRO A 82 -15.33 1.69 -3.90
N LEU A 83 -16.09 1.28 -2.87
CA LEU A 83 -15.53 0.75 -1.61
C LEU A 83 -14.60 -0.46 -1.84
N GLU A 84 -14.97 -1.35 -2.75
CA GLU A 84 -14.14 -2.49 -3.16
C GLU A 84 -12.77 -2.05 -3.72
N THR A 85 -12.74 -0.99 -4.53
CA THR A 85 -11.51 -0.43 -5.08
C THR A 85 -10.69 0.23 -3.97
N PHE A 86 -11.34 0.97 -3.07
CA PHE A 86 -10.69 1.55 -1.89
C PHE A 86 -10.01 0.48 -1.04
N TYR A 87 -10.72 -0.58 -0.66
CA TYR A 87 -10.16 -1.65 0.18
C TYR A 87 -9.00 -2.37 -0.50
N VAL A 88 -9.15 -2.75 -1.77
CA VAL A 88 -8.07 -3.42 -2.53
C VAL A 88 -6.83 -2.53 -2.59
N MET A 89 -6.98 -1.28 -3.01
CA MET A 89 -5.85 -0.36 -3.14
C MET A 89 -5.23 -0.02 -1.79
N ALA A 90 -6.03 0.32 -0.78
CA ALA A 90 -5.53 0.70 0.54
C ALA A 90 -4.77 -0.45 1.22
N LEU A 91 -5.28 -1.69 1.17
CA LEU A 91 -4.62 -2.85 1.78
C LEU A 91 -3.33 -3.23 1.04
N LEU A 92 -3.32 -3.16 -0.29
CA LEU A 92 -2.13 -3.46 -1.09
C LEU A 92 -1.08 -2.37 -0.95
N LEU A 93 -1.46 -1.09 -0.99
CA LEU A 93 -0.56 0.04 -0.74
C LEU A 93 -0.01 0.02 0.68
N LEU A 94 -0.81 -0.33 1.69
CA LEU A 94 -0.32 -0.54 3.05
C LEU A 94 0.74 -1.65 3.09
N THR A 95 0.49 -2.76 2.41
CA THR A 95 1.45 -3.88 2.33
C THR A 95 2.74 -3.43 1.64
N ILE A 96 2.64 -2.69 0.53
CA ILE A 96 3.81 -2.12 -0.18
C ILE A 96 4.54 -1.16 0.74
N ALA A 97 3.86 -0.26 1.46
CA ALA A 97 4.47 0.69 2.39
C ALA A 97 5.27 -0.01 3.51
N ILE A 98 4.72 -1.06 4.11
CA ILE A 98 5.42 -1.83 5.15
C ILE A 98 6.65 -2.54 4.59
N VAL A 99 6.55 -3.11 3.39
CA VAL A 99 7.68 -3.77 2.73
C VAL A 99 8.74 -2.74 2.35
N ASP A 100 8.34 -1.60 1.80
CA ASP A 100 9.23 -0.51 1.38
C ASP A 100 10.00 0.08 2.56
N ILE A 101 9.37 0.28 3.73
CA ILE A 101 10.06 0.70 4.97
C ILE A 101 11.15 -0.31 5.37
N ARG A 102 10.94 -1.61 5.12
CA ARG A 102 11.86 -2.67 5.57
C ARG A 102 12.98 -2.96 4.59
N THR A 103 12.67 -2.98 3.30
CA THR A 103 13.56 -3.48 2.24
C THR A 103 13.83 -2.46 1.15
N GLN A 104 13.08 -1.35 1.09
CA GLN A 104 13.15 -0.33 0.03
C GLN A 104 12.99 -0.90 -1.39
N LEU A 105 12.23 -1.99 -1.48
CA LEU A 105 11.97 -2.70 -2.72
C LEU A 105 10.48 -2.87 -2.87
N ILE A 106 9.97 -2.44 -4.02
CA ILE A 106 8.59 -2.72 -4.40
C ILE A 106 8.59 -4.00 -5.24
N LEU A 107 7.94 -5.03 -4.72
CA LEU A 107 7.89 -6.34 -5.38
C LEU A 107 6.94 -6.31 -6.57
N HIS A 108 7.45 -6.71 -7.75
CA HIS A 108 6.67 -6.84 -8.98
C HIS A 108 5.40 -7.69 -8.82
N ARG A 109 5.42 -8.69 -7.95
CA ARG A 109 4.26 -9.53 -7.65
C ARG A 109 3.08 -8.75 -7.07
N LEU A 110 3.35 -7.75 -6.21
CA LEU A 110 2.32 -6.88 -5.66
C LEU A 110 1.77 -5.92 -6.74
N LEU A 111 2.62 -5.41 -7.63
CA LEU A 111 2.15 -4.61 -8.77
C LEU A 111 1.27 -5.42 -9.72
N CYS A 112 1.68 -6.65 -10.05
CA CYS A 112 0.86 -7.55 -10.87
C CYS A 112 -0.49 -7.83 -10.20
N LEU A 113 -0.50 -8.06 -8.88
CA LEU A 113 -1.74 -8.27 -8.13
C LEU A 113 -2.66 -7.03 -8.16
N ILE A 114 -2.10 -5.82 -7.98
CA ILE A 114 -2.85 -4.56 -8.14
C ILE A 114 -3.46 -4.48 -9.54
N CYS A 115 -2.65 -4.69 -10.58
CA CYS A 115 -3.11 -4.62 -11.97
C CYS A 115 -4.26 -5.59 -12.23
N ILE A 116 -4.11 -6.87 -11.85
CA ILE A 116 -5.15 -7.89 -12.06
C ILE A 116 -6.44 -7.52 -11.32
N LEU A 117 -6.35 -7.12 -10.05
CA LEU A 117 -7.53 -6.80 -9.26
C LEU A 117 -8.24 -5.54 -9.78
N LEU A 118 -7.49 -4.52 -10.20
CA LEU A 118 -8.08 -3.32 -10.80
C LEU A 118 -8.78 -3.63 -12.14
N VAL A 119 -8.19 -4.46 -13.01
CA VAL A 119 -8.84 -4.93 -14.25
C VAL A 119 -10.14 -5.67 -13.97
N VAL A 120 -10.17 -6.50 -12.92
CA VAL A 120 -11.38 -7.27 -12.54
C VAL A 120 -12.47 -6.36 -11.99
N LEU A 121 -12.11 -5.35 -11.20
CA LEU A 121 -13.06 -4.42 -10.60
C LEU A 121 -13.57 -3.36 -11.58
N HIS A 122 -12.73 -2.93 -12.53
CA HIS A 122 -13.02 -1.88 -13.50
C HIS A 122 -12.87 -2.42 -14.92
N PRO A 123 -13.95 -2.93 -15.54
CA PRO A 123 -13.89 -3.45 -16.91
C PRO A 123 -13.65 -2.36 -17.96
N SER A 124 -13.90 -1.09 -17.61
CA SER A 124 -13.64 0.08 -18.45
C SER A 124 -12.36 0.79 -17.99
N PHE A 125 -11.50 1.15 -18.94
CA PHE A 125 -10.27 1.90 -18.71
C PHE A 125 -10.39 3.31 -19.27
N TYR A 126 -9.71 4.26 -18.63
CA TYR A 126 -9.57 5.61 -19.17
C TYR A 126 -8.43 5.65 -20.20
N LEU A 127 -8.76 5.84 -21.48
CA LEU A 127 -7.79 5.89 -22.58
C LEU A 127 -7.78 7.23 -23.32
N ASP A 128 -8.37 8.26 -22.71
CA ASP A 128 -8.47 9.58 -23.31
C ASP A 128 -7.07 10.23 -23.40
N MET A 129 -6.95 11.23 -24.28
CA MET A 129 -5.72 12.01 -24.47
C MET A 129 -5.05 12.51 -23.17
N PRO A 130 -5.76 13.03 -22.14
CA PRO A 130 -5.11 13.46 -20.91
C PRO A 130 -4.47 12.29 -20.13
N HIS A 131 -5.09 11.11 -20.11
CA HIS A 131 -4.52 9.91 -19.48
C HIS A 131 -3.29 9.42 -20.21
N LEU A 132 -3.33 9.40 -21.54
CA LEU A 132 -2.17 9.02 -22.36
C LEU A 132 -1.00 10.00 -22.16
N LEU A 133 -1.28 11.31 -22.10
CA LEU A 133 -0.28 12.32 -21.82
C LEU A 133 0.34 12.14 -20.43
N LEU A 134 -0.48 11.90 -19.40
CA LEU A 134 -0.01 11.65 -18.04
C LEU A 134 0.82 10.37 -17.96
N TRP A 135 0.43 9.32 -18.69
CA TRP A 135 1.16 8.07 -18.76
C TRP A 135 2.53 8.23 -19.42
N VAL A 136 2.57 8.86 -20.60
CA VAL A 136 3.82 9.12 -21.34
C VAL A 136 4.76 10.01 -20.53
N THR A 137 4.25 11.09 -19.92
CA THR A 137 5.07 11.99 -19.10
C THR A 137 5.65 11.26 -17.89
N THR A 138 4.85 10.48 -17.17
CA THR A 138 5.30 9.68 -16.02
C THR A 138 6.35 8.63 -16.45
N PHE A 139 6.16 7.99 -17.62
CA PHE A 139 7.12 7.05 -18.18
C PHE A 139 8.46 7.74 -18.52
N LEU A 140 8.42 8.89 -19.21
CA LEU A 140 9.61 9.66 -19.56
C LEU A 140 10.36 10.16 -18.33
N ILE A 141 9.64 10.69 -17.33
CA ILE A 141 10.23 11.07 -16.03
C ILE A 141 10.93 9.87 -15.42
N GLY A 142 10.32 8.69 -15.46
CA GLY A 142 10.93 7.47 -14.95
C GLY A 142 12.21 7.08 -15.68
N CYS A 143 12.25 7.19 -17.01
CA CYS A 143 13.45 6.92 -17.79
C CYS A 143 14.60 7.89 -17.48
N ILE A 144 14.29 9.17 -17.23
CA ILE A 144 15.29 10.21 -16.99
C ILE A 144 15.76 10.22 -15.52
N GLN A 145 14.85 10.06 -14.57
CA GLN A 145 15.09 10.24 -13.13
C GLN A 145 15.26 8.92 -12.36
N GLN A 146 15.68 7.87 -13.05
CA GLN A 146 15.85 6.52 -12.51
C GLN A 146 16.78 6.44 -11.28
N SER A 147 17.67 7.43 -11.13
CA SER A 147 18.59 7.57 -10.01
C SER A 147 17.95 8.13 -8.73
N TYR A 148 16.86 8.90 -8.86
CA TYR A 148 16.20 9.60 -7.75
C TYR A 148 14.89 8.93 -7.33
N ILE A 149 14.09 8.48 -8.30
CA ILE A 149 12.78 7.86 -8.06
C ILE A 149 12.90 6.35 -8.29
N GLY A 150 12.36 5.56 -7.35
CA GLY A 150 12.33 4.11 -7.48
C GLY A 150 11.54 3.69 -8.73
N MET A 151 12.12 2.85 -9.59
CA MET A 151 11.43 2.27 -10.74
C MET A 151 10.16 1.48 -10.35
N GLY A 152 10.09 1.01 -9.11
CA GLY A 152 8.88 0.40 -8.56
C GLY A 152 7.73 1.40 -8.43
N ASP A 153 8.01 2.60 -7.93
CA ASP A 153 7.02 3.66 -7.73
C ASP A 153 6.45 4.12 -9.07
N ILE A 154 7.33 4.36 -10.05
CA ILE A 154 6.94 4.74 -11.42
C ILE A 154 5.99 3.68 -12.01
N LYS A 155 6.35 2.39 -11.90
CA LYS A 155 5.51 1.30 -12.41
C LYS A 155 4.15 1.24 -11.73
N LEU A 156 4.07 1.57 -10.44
CA LEU A 156 2.81 1.67 -9.73
C LEU A 156 1.92 2.77 -10.33
N PHE A 157 2.46 3.96 -10.57
CA PHE A 157 1.70 5.05 -11.21
C PHE A 157 1.26 4.69 -12.62
N LEU A 158 2.13 4.07 -13.42
CA LEU A 158 1.78 3.63 -14.78
C LEU A 158 0.59 2.66 -14.82
N ILE A 159 0.39 1.86 -13.76
CA ILE A 159 -0.80 1.00 -13.62
C ILE A 159 -2.00 1.85 -13.20
N VAL A 160 -1.87 2.64 -12.14
CA VAL A 160 -2.98 3.38 -11.51
C VAL A 160 -3.60 4.43 -12.45
N ILE A 161 -2.82 5.03 -13.36
CA ILE A 161 -3.29 6.07 -14.28
C ILE A 161 -4.53 5.64 -15.08
N PHE A 162 -4.62 4.38 -15.52
CA PHE A 162 -5.74 3.94 -16.36
C PHE A 162 -7.06 3.69 -15.62
N PHE A 163 -7.05 3.70 -14.29
CA PHE A 163 -8.20 3.30 -13.46
C PHE A 163 -8.86 4.45 -12.71
N PHE A 164 -8.20 5.61 -12.61
CA PHE A 164 -8.71 6.76 -11.88
C PHE A 164 -8.85 7.97 -12.81
N PRO A 165 -9.79 8.89 -12.52
CA PRO A 165 -9.97 10.10 -13.33
C PRO A 165 -8.75 11.02 -13.17
N VAL A 166 -8.41 11.79 -14.21
CA VAL A 166 -7.23 12.69 -14.20
C VAL A 166 -7.19 13.63 -13.01
N PRO A 167 -8.29 14.29 -12.59
CA PRO A 167 -8.26 15.18 -11.42
C PRO A 167 -7.85 14.43 -10.14
N PHE A 168 -8.33 13.20 -9.96
CA PHE A 168 -7.94 12.36 -8.82
C PHE A 168 -6.44 12.06 -8.86
N LEU A 169 -5.90 11.70 -10.04
CA LEU A 169 -4.49 11.39 -10.22
C LEU A 169 -3.58 12.60 -9.97
N LEU A 170 -4.00 13.80 -10.39
CA LEU A 170 -3.26 15.03 -10.16
C LEU A 170 -3.17 15.36 -8.67
N PHE A 171 -4.30 15.35 -7.95
CA PHE A 171 -4.29 15.55 -6.49
C PHE A 171 -3.50 14.46 -5.76
N PHE A 172 -3.58 13.23 -6.25
CA PHE A 172 -2.83 12.11 -5.71
C PHE A 172 -1.32 12.32 -5.86
N LEU A 173 -0.85 12.74 -7.04
CA LEU A 173 0.55 13.07 -7.28
C LEU A 173 1.03 14.28 -6.47
N GLU A 174 0.20 15.31 -6.39
CA GLU A 174 0.52 16.55 -5.66
C GLU A 174 0.69 16.30 -4.15
N LEU A 175 -0.16 15.47 -3.53
CA LEU A 175 -0.10 15.20 -2.09
C LEU A 175 1.08 14.30 -1.68
N ILE A 176 1.67 13.52 -2.60
CA ILE A 176 2.79 12.64 -2.25
C ILE A 176 4.00 13.43 -1.76
N PHE A 177 4.32 14.53 -2.41
CA PHE A 177 5.50 15.34 -2.06
C PHE A 177 5.42 15.95 -0.64
N PRO A 178 4.36 16.71 -0.25
CA PRO A 178 4.26 17.26 1.08
C PRO A 178 4.18 16.17 2.16
N ILE A 179 3.48 15.07 1.90
CA ILE A 179 3.44 13.93 2.84
C ILE A 179 4.84 13.31 2.97
N GLY A 180 5.55 13.12 1.87
CA GLY A 180 6.93 12.65 1.86
C GLY A 180 7.84 13.54 2.69
N CYS A 181 7.76 14.87 2.51
CA CYS A 181 8.51 15.83 3.32
C CYS A 181 8.23 15.72 4.82
N ILE A 182 6.97 15.51 5.21
CA ILE A 182 6.58 15.32 6.62
C ILE A 182 7.12 13.99 7.17
N LEU A 183 7.17 12.93 6.34
CA LEU A 183 7.69 11.63 6.73
C LEU A 183 9.22 11.56 6.79
N LEU A 184 9.95 12.47 6.13
CA LEU A 184 11.41 12.52 6.15
C LEU A 184 12.02 12.54 7.56
N PRO A 185 11.67 13.48 8.47
CA PRO A 185 12.24 13.50 9.82
C PRO A 185 11.93 12.22 10.61
N ILE A 186 10.76 11.63 10.39
CA ILE A 186 10.34 10.35 11.00
C ILE A 186 11.23 9.22 10.48
N SER A 187 11.51 9.19 9.17
CA SER A 187 12.36 8.19 8.54
C SER A 187 13.80 8.22 9.06
N PHE A 188 14.32 9.41 9.40
CA PHE A 188 15.60 9.58 10.08
C PHE A 188 15.54 9.07 11.53
N MET A 189 14.52 9.45 12.29
CA MET A 189 14.39 9.08 13.71
C MET A 189 14.27 7.56 13.92
N PHE A 190 13.61 6.86 12.99
CA PHE A 190 13.41 5.40 13.06
C PHE A 190 14.37 4.59 12.17
N ASN A 191 15.42 5.21 11.60
CA ASN A 191 16.40 4.56 10.73
C ASN A 191 15.78 3.78 9.55
N TRP A 192 14.71 4.31 8.94
CA TRP A 192 14.08 3.71 7.75
C TRP A 192 14.90 3.95 6.48
N ILE A 193 15.87 4.85 6.54
CA ILE A 193 16.77 5.16 5.43
C ILE A 193 17.85 4.09 5.35
N GLN A 194 17.70 3.19 4.39
CA GLN A 194 18.76 2.28 3.95
C GLN A 194 19.35 2.81 2.64
N GLN A 195 20.63 2.53 2.38
CA GLN A 195 21.31 2.82 1.10
C GLN A 195 21.06 4.23 0.51
N ARG A 196 20.88 5.26 1.36
CA ARG A 196 20.57 6.65 0.99
C ARG A 196 19.27 6.85 0.19
N ARG A 197 18.33 5.91 0.25
CA ARG A 197 16.99 6.06 -0.34
C ARG A 197 15.95 6.22 0.75
N VAL A 198 14.89 6.98 0.48
CA VAL A 198 13.75 7.17 1.39
C VAL A 198 12.59 6.33 0.86
N PRO A 199 11.90 5.54 1.70
CA PRO A 199 10.74 4.78 1.26
C PRO A 199 9.58 5.73 0.89
N LEU A 200 9.19 5.73 -0.39
CA LEU A 200 8.14 6.62 -0.92
C LEU A 200 6.75 6.01 -0.73
N ALA A 201 6.62 4.69 -0.71
CA ALA A 201 5.33 4.00 -0.66
C ALA A 201 4.45 4.37 0.56
N PRO A 202 4.99 4.66 1.77
CA PRO A 202 4.19 5.19 2.87
C PRO A 202 3.50 6.52 2.53
N ALA A 203 4.18 7.42 1.80
CA ALA A 203 3.58 8.67 1.34
C ALA A 203 2.49 8.40 0.29
N ILE A 204 2.74 7.47 -0.63
CA ILE A 204 1.75 7.02 -1.63
C ILE A 204 0.50 6.45 -0.96
N PHE A 205 0.66 5.61 0.07
CA PHE A 205 -0.47 5.05 0.82
C PHE A 205 -1.32 6.14 1.49
N ILE A 206 -0.70 7.07 2.21
CA ILE A 206 -1.41 8.15 2.91
C ILE A 206 -2.08 9.10 1.89
N ALA A 207 -1.39 9.44 0.79
CA ALA A 207 -1.95 10.25 -0.28
C ALA A 207 -3.20 9.59 -0.88
N PHE A 208 -3.18 8.28 -1.13
CA PHE A 208 -4.33 7.57 -1.68
C PHE A 208 -5.55 7.62 -0.75
N VAL A 209 -5.34 7.32 0.54
CA VAL A 209 -6.43 7.33 1.54
C VAL A 209 -7.01 8.74 1.71
N THR A 210 -6.16 9.77 1.74
CA THR A 210 -6.60 11.17 1.88
C THR A 210 -7.34 11.68 0.64
N VAL A 211 -6.82 11.46 -0.57
CA VAL A 211 -7.53 11.87 -1.80
C VAL A 211 -8.87 11.13 -1.92
N SER A 212 -8.93 9.84 -1.56
CA SER A 212 -10.18 9.07 -1.65
C SER A 212 -11.35 9.65 -0.83
N THR A 213 -11.07 10.48 0.18
CA THR A 213 -12.08 11.16 1.01
C THR A 213 -12.22 12.64 0.73
N ILE A 214 -11.17 13.33 0.27
CA ILE A 214 -11.23 14.78 0.04
C ILE A 214 -11.55 15.10 -1.43
N TYR A 215 -11.49 14.12 -2.33
CA TYR A 215 -11.61 14.30 -3.79
C TYR A 215 -12.74 15.25 -4.25
N PRO A 216 -13.99 15.15 -3.78
CA PRO A 216 -15.05 16.06 -4.23
C PRO A 216 -14.93 17.46 -3.67
N GLN A 217 -14.39 17.60 -2.45
CA GLN A 217 -14.10 18.91 -1.88
C GLN A 217 -13.03 19.61 -2.72
N LEU A 218 -12.00 18.87 -3.13
CA LEU A 218 -10.97 19.37 -4.04
C LEU A 218 -11.59 19.79 -5.38
N ILE A 219 -12.41 18.96 -6.02
CA ILE A 219 -13.08 19.35 -7.27
C ILE A 219 -13.91 20.63 -7.08
N SER A 220 -14.68 20.73 -6.00
CA SER A 220 -15.50 21.91 -5.72
C SER A 220 -14.66 23.17 -5.50
N PHE A 221 -13.51 23.04 -4.84
CA PHE A 221 -12.58 24.15 -4.58
C PHE A 221 -11.93 24.66 -5.87
N TYR A 222 -11.57 23.76 -6.79
CA TYR A 222 -11.05 24.11 -8.11
C TYR A 222 -12.17 24.50 -9.11
N GLY A 223 -13.39 24.70 -8.63
CA GLY A 223 -14.51 25.21 -9.42
C GLY A 223 -15.14 24.20 -10.39
N GLY A 224 -14.87 22.90 -10.22
CA GLY A 224 -15.44 21.85 -11.07
C GLY A 224 -14.91 21.81 -12.51
N PHE A 225 -13.85 22.58 -12.82
CA PHE A 225 -13.29 22.71 -14.17
C PHE A 225 -12.17 21.70 -14.50
N LEU A 226 -11.88 20.76 -13.60
CA LEU A 226 -10.94 19.65 -13.80
C LEU A 226 -11.67 18.34 -14.07
#